data_AF-A0A2V8GYN4-F1
#
_entry.id   AF-A0A2V8GYN4-F1
#
_cell.length_a   1.000
_cell.length_b   1.000
_cell.length_c   1.000
_cell.angle_alpha   90.00
_cell.angle_beta   90.00
_cell.angle_gamma   90.00
#
_symmetry.space_group_name_H-M   'P 1'
#
loop_
_entity.id
_entity.type
_entity.pdbx_description
1 polymer ?
#
loop_
_entity_poly.entity_id
_entity_poly.type
_entity_poly.pdbx_seq_one_letter_code
_entity_poly.pdbx_strand_id
1 'polypeptide(L)'
;MLGWRMQLLPQWSDAQIGSLLGLDRDADFGDAEREEPECIAVVGGGSWFGGDALVSAARAGSWFGRANRLSPDHVEWPIIDEVVAATRYPGTVEPRTIEPPNPRTTEPANLRIAERQIILQRRSALAFDPRGHLTRDAFLAMLARLRPGAPPWDVIDWPPHVHLVLFVHRVENLTPGIYAYLRDPAAGDEWKAAMRSEFLWEQTHEGLFLLVPIDAGRIANRLSCDQDIAEDGFFGLAMLARFEEPLRERGEWFYRRLFWECGLIGQVLYLEAEAAGGRATGIGCYYDDPVHELLGLSGHAWQSLYHFSMGVPVEDTRLTTEPGYPWEEERTR
;
A
#
# COMPACT_ATOMS: atom_id res chain seq x y z
N MET A 1 -19.87 -0.43 -5.70
CA MET A 1 -19.05 0.06 -6.83
C MET A 1 -19.82 0.00 -8.17
N LEU A 2 -19.35 0.71 -9.22
CA LEU A 2 -19.96 0.73 -10.57
C LEU A 2 -19.79 -0.58 -11.38
N GLY A 3 -19.26 -1.64 -10.77
CA GLY A 3 -18.92 -2.89 -11.45
C GLY A 3 -17.69 -2.80 -12.37
N TRP A 4 -16.96 -1.68 -12.32
CA TRP A 4 -15.71 -1.51 -13.05
C TRP A 4 -14.61 -2.33 -12.41
N ARG A 5 -13.71 -2.82 -13.25
CA ARG A 5 -12.48 -3.49 -12.85
C ARG A 5 -11.30 -2.61 -13.22
N MET A 6 -10.27 -2.67 -12.39
CA MET A 6 -8.95 -2.13 -12.72
C MET A 6 -8.07 -3.29 -13.16
N GLN A 7 -7.43 -3.15 -14.31
CA GLN A 7 -6.50 -4.13 -14.83
C GLN A 7 -5.15 -3.45 -15.04
N LEU A 8 -4.10 -3.91 -14.35
CA LEU A 8 -2.73 -3.52 -14.70
C LEU A 8 -2.39 -4.05 -16.10
N LEU A 9 -1.57 -3.32 -16.83
CA LEU A 9 -1.02 -3.73 -18.12
C LEU A 9 0.45 -4.17 -17.93
N PRO A 10 0.72 -5.35 -17.33
CA PRO A 10 2.07 -5.79 -16.99
C PRO A 10 2.91 -6.15 -18.22
N GLN A 11 2.34 -6.20 -19.42
CA GLN A 11 3.11 -6.57 -20.61
C GLN A 11 4.13 -5.50 -21.04
N TRP A 12 3.90 -4.24 -20.70
CA TRP A 12 4.76 -3.15 -21.15
C TRP A 12 5.95 -2.94 -20.21
N SER A 13 7.14 -2.89 -20.81
CA SER A 13 8.36 -2.41 -20.16
C SER A 13 8.25 -0.95 -19.74
N ASP A 14 9.08 -0.53 -18.79
CA ASP A 14 9.18 0.88 -18.40
C ASP A 14 9.48 1.78 -19.60
N ALA A 15 10.32 1.32 -20.54
CA ALA A 15 10.63 2.06 -21.75
C ALA A 15 9.41 2.21 -22.69
N GLN A 16 8.57 1.19 -22.80
CA GLN A 16 7.32 1.28 -23.57
C GLN A 16 6.32 2.22 -22.90
N ILE A 17 6.19 2.17 -21.57
CA ILE A 17 5.36 3.11 -20.80
C ILE A 17 5.91 4.54 -20.97
N GLY A 18 7.23 4.71 -20.91
CA GLY A 18 7.90 5.99 -21.18
C GLY A 18 7.55 6.56 -22.55
N SER A 19 7.60 5.75 -23.62
CA SER A 19 7.17 6.18 -24.95
C SER A 19 5.68 6.56 -25.03
N LEU A 20 4.81 5.85 -24.27
CA LEU A 20 3.38 6.15 -24.22
C LEU A 20 3.07 7.45 -23.50
N LEU A 21 3.91 7.85 -22.54
CA LEU A 21 3.77 9.05 -21.72
C LEU A 21 4.64 10.22 -22.22
N GLY A 22 5.50 10.00 -23.23
CA GLY A 22 6.40 11.02 -23.77
C GLY A 22 7.61 11.32 -22.89
N LEU A 23 7.98 10.40 -21.99
CA LEU A 23 9.07 10.57 -21.03
C LEU A 23 10.47 10.28 -21.61
N ASP A 24 10.53 9.64 -22.79
CA ASP A 24 11.76 9.31 -23.52
C ASP A 24 12.29 10.47 -24.39
N ARG A 25 11.92 11.71 -24.03
CA ARG A 25 12.18 12.93 -24.80
C ARG A 25 13.16 13.85 -24.07
N ASP A 26 14.42 13.41 -23.95
CA ASP A 26 15.46 14.09 -23.18
C ASP A 26 15.56 15.61 -23.43
N ALA A 27 15.41 16.04 -24.69
CA ALA A 27 15.51 17.45 -25.06
C ALA A 27 14.37 18.33 -24.50
N ASP A 28 13.23 17.74 -24.13
CA ASP A 28 12.09 18.46 -23.58
C ASP A 28 12.20 18.67 -22.06
N PHE A 29 13.09 17.92 -21.39
CA PHE A 29 13.35 18.07 -19.96
C PHE A 29 14.37 19.17 -19.66
N GLY A 30 15.47 19.26 -20.42
CA GLY A 30 16.51 20.24 -20.15
C GLY A 30 17.06 20.09 -18.73
N ASP A 31 16.87 21.13 -17.89
CA ASP A 31 17.28 21.15 -16.47
C ASP A 31 16.15 20.73 -15.50
N ALA A 32 14.97 20.34 -16.02
CA ALA A 32 13.86 19.88 -15.20
C ALA A 32 14.09 18.45 -14.68
N GLU A 33 13.44 18.14 -13.55
CA GLU A 33 13.48 16.82 -12.94
C GLU A 33 12.87 15.75 -13.88
N ARG A 34 13.51 14.59 -13.98
CA ARG A 34 12.97 13.47 -14.76
C ARG A 34 11.78 12.83 -14.06
N GLU A 35 10.83 12.36 -14.85
CA GLU A 35 9.70 11.56 -14.39
C GLU A 35 9.96 10.09 -14.67
N GLU A 36 9.58 9.23 -13.72
CA GLU A 36 9.79 7.78 -13.81
C GLU A 36 8.47 7.05 -14.11
N PRO A 37 8.38 6.30 -15.22
CA PRO A 37 7.19 5.51 -15.50
C PRO A 37 7.10 4.34 -14.51
N GLU A 38 5.92 4.16 -13.90
CA GLU A 38 5.65 3.05 -12.97
C GLU A 38 4.68 2.03 -13.58
N CYS A 39 3.45 2.45 -13.90
CA CYS A 39 2.44 1.53 -14.41
C CYS A 39 1.42 2.23 -15.30
N ILE A 40 0.75 1.44 -16.14
CA ILE A 40 -0.50 1.82 -16.77
C ILE A 40 -1.56 0.81 -16.34
N ALA A 41 -2.72 1.32 -15.98
CA ALA A 41 -3.89 0.52 -15.65
C ALA A 41 -5.10 0.99 -16.46
N VAL A 42 -5.99 0.05 -16.76
CA VAL A 42 -7.27 0.33 -17.42
C VAL A 42 -8.38 0.14 -16.41
N VAL A 43 -9.26 1.13 -16.29
CA VAL A 43 -10.44 1.07 -15.43
C VAL A 43 -11.68 1.05 -16.30
N GLY A 44 -12.48 -0.02 -16.23
CA GLY A 44 -13.69 -0.15 -17.03
C GLY A 44 -14.45 -1.46 -16.85
N GLY A 45 -15.57 -1.61 -17.56
CA GLY A 45 -16.41 -2.82 -17.53
C GLY A 45 -16.13 -3.83 -18.65
N GLY A 46 -15.21 -3.52 -19.56
CA GLY A 46 -14.86 -4.37 -20.71
C GLY A 46 -13.38 -4.77 -20.70
N SER A 47 -13.04 -5.77 -21.51
CA SER A 47 -11.65 -6.18 -21.72
C SER A 47 -10.88 -5.13 -22.49
N TRP A 48 -9.66 -4.83 -22.06
CA TRP A 48 -8.75 -3.95 -22.77
C TRP A 48 -8.17 -4.64 -24.02
N PHE A 49 -8.14 -3.92 -25.14
CA PHE A 49 -7.47 -4.33 -26.37
C PHE A 49 -6.49 -3.23 -26.77
N GLY A 50 -5.23 -3.38 -26.41
CA GLY A 50 -4.18 -2.45 -26.76
C GLY A 50 -2.82 -3.06 -26.49
N GLY A 51 -2.19 -3.58 -27.55
CA GLY A 51 -0.83 -4.11 -27.53
C GLY A 51 0.17 -3.10 -28.10
N ASP A 52 1.22 -3.60 -28.74
CA ASP A 52 2.33 -2.81 -29.29
C ASP A 52 1.92 -1.72 -30.31
N ALA A 53 0.70 -1.81 -30.85
CA ALA A 53 0.15 -0.78 -31.74
C ALA A 53 0.05 0.59 -31.07
N LEU A 54 -0.29 0.66 -29.77
CA LEU A 54 -0.38 1.94 -29.07
C LEU A 54 1.00 2.56 -28.86
N VAL A 55 1.98 1.74 -28.47
CA VAL A 55 3.39 2.18 -28.33
C VAL A 55 3.91 2.68 -29.67
N SER A 56 3.63 1.95 -30.75
CA SER A 56 4.04 2.33 -32.12
C SER A 56 3.41 3.65 -32.54
N ALA A 57 2.12 3.85 -32.25
CA ALA A 57 1.42 5.09 -32.53
C ALA A 57 1.98 6.27 -31.73
N ALA A 58 2.30 6.07 -30.45
CA ALA A 58 2.90 7.11 -29.59
C ALA A 58 4.30 7.52 -30.08
N ARG A 59 5.11 6.56 -30.51
CA ARG A 59 6.45 6.82 -31.09
C ARG A 59 6.41 7.53 -32.45
N ALA A 60 5.40 7.23 -33.26
CA ALA A 60 5.18 7.90 -34.55
C ALA A 60 4.46 9.26 -34.40
N GLY A 61 3.88 9.51 -33.23
CA GLY A 61 3.13 10.72 -32.92
C GLY A 61 4.04 11.95 -32.77
N SER A 62 3.42 13.12 -32.86
CA SER A 62 4.07 14.39 -32.53
C SER A 62 3.68 14.80 -31.11
N TRP A 63 4.66 14.86 -30.21
CA TRP A 63 4.51 15.35 -28.84
C TRP A 63 4.72 16.86 -28.78
N PHE A 64 4.02 17.51 -27.85
CA PHE A 64 4.11 18.95 -27.62
C PHE A 64 4.22 19.24 -26.13
N GLY A 65 5.05 20.21 -25.76
CA GLY A 65 5.30 20.61 -24.37
C GLY A 65 6.79 20.64 -24.04
N ARG A 66 7.12 21.19 -22.87
CA ARG A 66 8.42 21.07 -22.20
C ARG A 66 8.17 20.83 -20.72
N ALA A 67 9.03 20.05 -20.08
CA ALA A 67 8.91 19.81 -18.65
C ALA A 67 9.11 21.12 -17.87
N ASN A 68 8.35 21.29 -16.80
CA ASN A 68 8.53 22.39 -15.88
C ASN A 68 9.47 21.95 -14.77
N ARG A 69 10.35 22.85 -14.34
CA ARG A 69 11.13 22.65 -13.11
C ARG A 69 10.21 22.77 -11.90
N LEU A 70 10.20 21.77 -11.02
CA LEU A 70 9.31 21.73 -9.86
C LEU A 70 9.79 22.66 -8.73
N SER A 71 11.09 22.74 -8.52
CA SER A 71 11.70 23.55 -7.46
C SER A 71 13.00 24.22 -7.89
N PRO A 72 13.26 25.49 -7.49
CA PRO A 72 14.55 26.13 -7.73
C PRO A 72 15.71 25.53 -6.91
N ASP A 73 15.40 24.76 -5.86
CA ASP A 73 16.37 24.06 -5.02
C ASP A 73 16.13 22.55 -5.07
N HIS A 74 17.22 21.78 -5.12
CA HIS A 74 17.19 20.32 -5.20
C HIS A 74 18.20 19.70 -4.22
N VAL A 75 17.82 18.57 -3.62
CA VAL A 75 18.73 17.72 -2.84
C VAL A 75 18.97 16.47 -3.66
N GLU A 76 20.22 16.23 -4.05
CA GLU A 76 20.56 15.05 -4.83
C GLU A 76 20.54 13.79 -3.94
N TRP A 77 19.84 12.77 -4.41
CA TRP A 77 19.80 11.45 -3.81
C TRP A 77 20.24 10.41 -4.86
N PRO A 78 21.55 10.26 -5.15
CA PRO A 78 22.03 9.40 -6.24
C PRO A 78 21.56 7.95 -6.13
N ILE A 79 21.33 7.47 -4.91
CA ILE A 79 20.79 6.14 -4.65
C ILE A 79 19.41 5.91 -5.28
N ILE A 80 18.58 6.96 -5.44
CA ILE A 80 17.28 6.86 -6.11
C ILE A 80 17.50 6.51 -7.58
N ASP A 81 18.44 7.17 -8.26
CA ASP A 81 18.75 6.88 -9.66
C ASP A 81 19.35 5.47 -9.83
N GLU A 82 20.21 5.04 -8.90
CA GLU A 82 20.76 3.68 -8.88
C GLU A 82 19.67 2.62 -8.72
N VAL A 83 18.74 2.81 -7.78
CA VAL A 83 17.58 1.92 -7.58
C VAL A 83 16.71 1.92 -8.83
N VAL A 84 16.40 3.11 -9.37
CA VAL A 84 15.61 3.26 -10.59
C VAL A 84 16.20 2.46 -11.74
N ALA A 85 17.51 2.57 -11.97
CA ALA A 85 18.22 1.83 -13.02
C ALA A 85 18.24 0.31 -12.75
N ALA A 86 18.50 -0.11 -11.51
CA ALA A 86 18.56 -1.52 -11.12
C ALA A 86 17.20 -2.21 -11.23
N THR A 87 16.11 -1.50 -10.96
CA THR A 87 14.76 -2.08 -10.92
C THR A 87 13.97 -1.85 -12.22
N ARG A 88 14.64 -1.55 -13.34
CA ARG A 88 13.96 -1.34 -14.63
C ARG A 88 13.20 -2.57 -15.05
N TYR A 89 11.91 -2.40 -15.33
CA TYR A 89 11.08 -3.50 -15.77
C TYR A 89 11.23 -3.75 -17.29
N PRO A 90 11.69 -4.94 -17.71
CA PRO A 90 11.91 -5.23 -19.13
C PRO A 90 10.62 -5.56 -19.90
N GLY A 91 9.45 -5.58 -19.24
CA GLY A 91 8.20 -6.09 -19.80
C GLY A 91 8.12 -7.63 -19.75
N THR A 92 6.91 -8.18 -19.84
CA THR A 92 6.73 -9.66 -19.91
C THR A 92 6.30 -10.09 -21.31
N VAL A 93 6.86 -11.21 -21.79
CA VAL A 93 6.46 -11.85 -23.06
C VAL A 93 5.25 -12.78 -22.88
N GLU A 94 5.03 -13.31 -21.68
CA GLU A 94 3.88 -14.19 -21.39
C GLU A 94 2.83 -13.51 -20.48
N PRO A 95 1.59 -13.36 -20.95
CA PRO A 95 0.49 -12.99 -20.08
C PRO A 95 0.18 -14.14 -19.12
N ARG A 96 0.26 -13.90 -17.82
CA ARG A 96 -0.31 -14.84 -16.84
C ARG A 96 -1.83 -14.64 -16.82
N THR A 97 -2.55 -15.65 -17.29
CA THR A 97 -3.99 -15.76 -17.08
C THR A 97 -4.23 -16.13 -15.62
N ILE A 98 -4.57 -15.15 -14.80
CA ILE A 98 -5.15 -15.42 -13.48
C ILE A 98 -6.65 -15.49 -13.68
N GLU A 99 -7.26 -16.59 -13.26
CA GLU A 99 -8.71 -16.67 -13.22
C GLU A 99 -9.23 -15.56 -12.30
N PRO A 100 -10.08 -14.65 -12.81
CA PRO A 100 -10.59 -13.58 -11.98
C PRO A 100 -11.37 -14.20 -10.81
N PRO A 101 -11.19 -13.69 -9.59
CA PRO A 101 -12.01 -14.14 -8.47
C PRO A 101 -13.49 -13.99 -8.83
N ASN A 102 -14.29 -14.97 -8.40
CA ASN A 102 -15.72 -14.96 -8.64
C ASN A 102 -16.31 -13.66 -8.06
N PRO A 103 -17.00 -12.81 -8.86
CA PRO A 103 -17.50 -11.54 -8.36
C PRO A 103 -18.39 -11.78 -7.14
N ARG A 104 -18.03 -11.16 -6.00
CA ARG A 104 -18.96 -11.13 -4.86
C ARG A 104 -20.25 -10.44 -5.33
N THR A 105 -21.36 -11.04 -4.93
CA THR A 105 -22.73 -10.67 -5.30
C THR A 105 -22.97 -9.16 -5.24
N THR A 106 -23.82 -8.68 -6.15
CA THR A 106 -24.29 -7.29 -6.24
C THR A 106 -24.64 -6.71 -4.87
N GLU A 107 -23.84 -5.76 -4.38
CA GLU A 107 -24.15 -5.07 -3.14
C GLU A 107 -25.35 -4.12 -3.30
N PRO A 108 -26.24 -4.03 -2.30
CA PRO A 108 -27.39 -3.13 -2.33
C PRO A 108 -26.98 -1.65 -2.43
N ALA A 109 -27.85 -0.81 -3.01
CA ALA A 109 -27.51 0.56 -3.42
C ALA A 109 -27.12 1.49 -2.26
N ASN A 110 -27.59 1.23 -1.04
CA ASN A 110 -27.23 1.95 0.18
C ASN A 110 -25.75 1.79 0.55
N LEU A 111 -25.17 0.60 0.34
CA LEU A 111 -23.73 0.36 0.55
C LEU A 111 -22.89 1.12 -0.48
N ARG A 112 -23.38 1.29 -1.71
CA ARG A 112 -22.69 2.05 -2.77
C ARG A 112 -22.60 3.56 -2.50
N ILE A 113 -23.61 4.13 -1.84
CA ILE A 113 -23.60 5.54 -1.43
C ILE A 113 -22.55 5.75 -0.33
N ALA A 114 -22.46 4.81 0.62
CA ALA A 114 -21.42 4.84 1.66
C ALA A 114 -20.00 4.71 1.07
N GLU A 115 -19.77 3.81 0.11
CA GLU A 115 -18.46 3.63 -0.54
C GLU A 115 -17.94 4.92 -1.21
N ARG A 116 -18.77 5.58 -2.02
CA ARG A 116 -18.37 6.81 -2.72
C ARG A 116 -18.02 7.92 -1.73
N GLN A 117 -18.81 8.04 -0.68
CA GLN A 117 -18.56 9.01 0.37
C GLN A 117 -17.24 8.71 1.10
N ILE A 118 -16.99 7.45 1.44
CA ILE A 118 -15.74 7.00 2.07
C ILE A 118 -14.51 7.36 1.21
N ILE A 119 -14.57 7.14 -0.11
CA ILE A 119 -13.46 7.48 -1.00
C ILE A 119 -13.19 8.99 -1.03
N LEU A 120 -14.24 9.81 -1.11
CA LEU A 120 -14.12 11.27 -1.21
C LEU A 120 -13.74 11.91 0.12
N GLN A 121 -14.23 11.37 1.24
CA GLN A 121 -13.95 11.89 2.57
C GLN A 121 -12.54 11.50 3.06
N ARG A 122 -11.95 10.43 2.51
CA ARG A 122 -10.67 9.89 2.97
C ARG A 122 -9.60 10.97 3.07
N ARG A 123 -9.01 11.13 4.26
CA ARG A 123 -7.84 12.00 4.50
C ARG A 123 -6.80 11.28 5.36
N SER A 124 -5.55 11.70 5.22
CA SER A 124 -4.48 11.25 6.12
C SER A 124 -4.58 11.98 7.45
N ALA A 125 -4.52 11.25 8.55
CA ALA A 125 -4.43 11.83 9.87
C ALA A 125 -3.05 12.46 10.09
N LEU A 126 -3.03 13.57 10.84
CA LEU A 126 -1.81 14.26 11.26
C LEU A 126 -1.49 14.00 12.75
N ALA A 127 -2.50 13.64 13.53
CA ALA A 127 -2.38 13.24 14.93
C ALA A 127 -3.61 12.40 15.34
N PHE A 128 -3.49 11.64 16.44
CA PHE A 128 -4.60 10.85 17.00
C PHE A 128 -4.91 11.23 18.46
N ASP A 129 -6.15 11.04 18.88
CA ASP A 129 -6.53 11.13 20.31
C ASP A 129 -6.15 9.82 21.02
N PRO A 130 -5.21 9.84 21.98
CA PRO A 130 -4.73 8.64 22.67
C PRO A 130 -5.78 7.98 23.58
N ARG A 131 -6.99 8.52 23.67
CA ARG A 131 -8.14 7.93 24.38
C ARG A 131 -9.07 7.16 23.45
N GLY A 132 -8.84 7.20 22.13
CA GLY A 132 -9.64 6.47 21.16
C GLY A 132 -9.49 4.96 21.30
N HIS A 133 -10.58 4.24 21.02
CA HIS A 133 -10.59 2.77 20.99
C HIS A 133 -11.27 2.26 19.72
N LEU A 134 -10.85 1.08 19.27
CA LEU A 134 -11.47 0.36 18.17
C LEU A 134 -12.11 -0.94 18.69
N THR A 135 -13.30 -1.27 18.22
CA THR A 135 -13.93 -2.55 18.57
C THR A 135 -13.16 -3.71 17.94
N ARG A 136 -13.13 -4.87 18.62
CA ARG A 136 -12.51 -6.10 18.07
C ARG A 136 -13.09 -6.46 16.70
N ASP A 137 -14.40 -6.34 16.54
CA ASP A 137 -15.08 -6.74 15.31
C ASP A 137 -14.69 -5.85 14.13
N ALA A 138 -14.56 -4.52 14.34
CA ALA A 138 -14.07 -3.61 13.31
C ALA A 138 -12.62 -3.92 12.93
N PHE A 139 -11.75 -4.17 13.92
CA PHE A 139 -10.36 -4.56 13.69
C PHE A 139 -10.24 -5.85 12.88
N LEU A 140 -10.98 -6.90 13.24
CA LEU A 140 -10.96 -8.17 12.51
C LEU A 140 -11.58 -8.06 11.11
N ALA A 141 -12.62 -7.22 10.94
CA ALA A 141 -13.20 -6.93 9.64
C ALA A 141 -12.19 -6.25 8.70
N MET A 142 -11.41 -5.28 9.20
CA MET A 142 -10.32 -4.63 8.47
C MET A 142 -9.29 -5.65 8.00
N LEU A 143 -8.79 -6.49 8.91
CA LEU A 143 -7.81 -7.52 8.55
C LEU A 143 -8.37 -8.48 7.50
N ALA A 144 -9.63 -8.91 7.63
CA ALA A 144 -10.26 -9.79 6.65
C ALA A 144 -10.32 -9.18 5.23
N ARG A 145 -10.36 -7.85 5.09
CA ARG A 145 -10.31 -7.14 3.80
C ARG A 145 -8.92 -7.14 3.16
N LEU A 146 -7.88 -7.45 3.92
CA LEU A 146 -6.51 -7.55 3.40
C LEU A 146 -6.21 -8.89 2.74
N ARG A 147 -7.10 -9.88 2.88
CA ARG A 147 -6.93 -11.19 2.24
C ARG A 147 -7.10 -11.10 0.72
N PRO A 148 -6.30 -11.85 -0.06
CA PRO A 148 -6.44 -11.89 -1.51
C PRO A 148 -7.81 -12.45 -1.95
N GLY A 149 -8.17 -12.23 -3.21
CA GLY A 149 -9.35 -12.85 -3.83
C GLY A 149 -10.61 -11.98 -3.91
N ALA A 150 -10.49 -10.68 -3.65
CA ALA A 150 -11.53 -9.69 -3.95
C ALA A 150 -10.86 -8.35 -4.28
N PRO A 151 -11.54 -7.39 -4.94
CA PRO A 151 -10.98 -6.07 -5.16
C PRO A 151 -10.49 -5.39 -3.87
N PRO A 152 -9.35 -4.66 -3.90
CA PRO A 152 -8.53 -4.38 -5.09
C PRO A 152 -7.48 -5.46 -5.39
N TRP A 153 -7.47 -6.60 -4.69
CA TRP A 153 -6.45 -7.65 -4.86
C TRP A 153 -6.50 -8.37 -6.21
N ASP A 154 -7.56 -8.14 -6.99
CA ASP A 154 -7.70 -8.61 -8.36
C ASP A 154 -6.93 -7.75 -9.39
N VAL A 155 -6.31 -6.65 -8.94
CA VAL A 155 -5.52 -5.74 -9.79
C VAL A 155 -4.09 -6.21 -10.03
N ILE A 156 -3.52 -6.98 -9.09
CA ILE A 156 -2.15 -7.51 -9.15
C ILE A 156 -2.15 -8.98 -9.55
N ASP A 157 -1.06 -9.41 -10.19
CA ASP A 157 -0.92 -10.75 -10.76
C ASP A 157 0.09 -11.65 -10.03
N TRP A 158 0.39 -11.32 -8.77
CA TRP A 158 1.24 -12.12 -7.89
C TRP A 158 0.52 -12.47 -6.58
N PRO A 159 0.89 -13.60 -5.94
CA PRO A 159 0.36 -13.94 -4.62
C PRO A 159 0.86 -12.94 -3.56
N PRO A 160 0.26 -12.91 -2.36
CA PRO A 160 0.74 -12.05 -1.28
C PRO A 160 2.23 -12.26 -0.97
N HIS A 161 3.03 -11.20 -1.06
CA HIS A 161 4.42 -11.17 -0.57
C HIS A 161 4.56 -10.33 0.69
N VAL A 162 3.58 -9.48 1.00
CA VAL A 162 3.60 -8.58 2.15
C VAL A 162 2.64 -9.07 3.24
N HIS A 163 3.15 -9.14 4.46
CA HIS A 163 2.41 -9.50 5.67
C HIS A 163 2.65 -8.44 6.74
N LEU A 164 1.95 -8.52 7.88
CA LEU A 164 1.98 -7.43 8.87
C LEU A 164 2.52 -7.90 10.20
N VAL A 165 3.35 -7.04 10.80
CA VAL A 165 3.57 -7.02 12.24
C VAL A 165 2.74 -5.88 12.80
N LEU A 166 1.78 -6.20 13.67
CA LEU A 166 0.84 -5.26 14.25
C LEU A 166 1.25 -4.97 15.69
N PHE A 167 1.32 -3.70 16.04
CA PHE A 167 1.54 -3.19 17.39
C PHE A 167 0.17 -2.77 17.94
N VAL A 168 -0.53 -3.68 18.60
CA VAL A 168 -1.91 -3.47 19.07
C VAL A 168 -1.88 -2.91 20.49
N HIS A 169 -2.57 -1.78 20.72
CA HIS A 169 -2.62 -1.13 22.03
C HIS A 169 -4.05 -0.79 22.51
N ARG A 170 -4.95 -0.32 21.63
CA ARG A 170 -6.31 0.13 22.04
C ARG A 170 -7.42 -0.51 21.19
N VAL A 171 -7.37 -1.83 21.07
CA VAL A 171 -8.46 -2.63 20.50
C VAL A 171 -9.22 -3.33 21.63
N GLU A 172 -10.51 -3.06 21.74
CA GLU A 172 -11.37 -3.60 22.80
C GLU A 172 -11.37 -5.13 22.78
N ASN A 173 -11.35 -5.77 23.95
CA ASN A 173 -11.41 -7.24 24.09
C ASN A 173 -10.32 -8.00 23.30
N LEU A 174 -9.20 -7.35 22.99
CA LEU A 174 -8.00 -7.95 22.43
C LEU A 174 -6.82 -7.58 23.33
N THR A 175 -5.96 -8.55 23.64
CA THR A 175 -4.78 -8.33 24.48
C THR A 175 -3.85 -7.31 23.79
N PRO A 176 -3.40 -6.23 24.46
CA PRO A 176 -2.34 -5.39 23.91
C PRO A 176 -1.07 -6.21 23.67
N GLY A 177 -0.44 -6.03 22.51
CA GLY A 177 0.73 -6.83 22.16
C GLY A 177 1.24 -6.65 20.75
N ILE A 178 2.30 -7.39 20.45
CA ILE A 178 2.86 -7.54 19.11
C ILE A 178 2.22 -8.77 18.48
N TYR A 179 1.66 -8.61 17.29
CA TYR A 179 0.98 -9.67 16.55
C TYR A 179 1.58 -9.85 15.16
N ALA A 180 1.58 -11.08 14.65
CA ALA A 180 1.78 -11.37 13.24
C ALA A 180 0.42 -11.54 12.56
N TYR A 181 0.22 -10.88 11.42
CA TYR A 181 -0.90 -11.12 10.52
C TYR A 181 -0.43 -11.62 9.16
N LEU A 182 -0.69 -12.91 8.90
CA LEU A 182 -0.27 -13.61 7.70
C LEU A 182 -1.38 -13.57 6.65
N ARG A 183 -1.09 -12.95 5.51
CA ARG A 183 -2.01 -12.90 4.35
C ARG A 183 -1.93 -14.17 3.50
N ASP A 184 -0.79 -14.86 3.55
CA ASP A 184 -0.59 -16.19 2.98
C ASP A 184 -0.25 -17.16 4.13
N PRO A 185 -1.08 -18.19 4.39
CA PRO A 185 -0.78 -19.19 5.41
C PRO A 185 0.56 -19.90 5.22
N ALA A 186 1.07 -20.02 3.99
CA ALA A 186 2.34 -20.69 3.71
C ALA A 186 3.54 -19.98 4.37
N ALA A 187 3.45 -18.67 4.61
CA ALA A 187 4.51 -17.89 5.27
C ALA A 187 4.65 -18.19 6.78
N GLY A 188 3.72 -18.94 7.38
CA GLY A 188 3.71 -19.17 8.83
C GLY A 188 4.92 -19.95 9.34
N ASP A 189 5.30 -21.02 8.65
CA ASP A 189 6.47 -21.81 9.03
C ASP A 189 7.77 -21.07 8.74
N GLU A 190 7.82 -20.28 7.66
CA GLU A 190 8.95 -19.40 7.32
C GLU A 190 9.20 -18.36 8.43
N TRP A 191 8.16 -17.67 8.91
CA TRP A 191 8.30 -16.68 9.97
C TRP A 191 8.67 -17.32 11.32
N LYS A 192 8.07 -18.46 11.68
CA LYS A 192 8.44 -19.18 12.90
C LYS A 192 9.91 -19.61 12.92
N ALA A 193 10.46 -19.97 11.75
CA ALA A 193 11.86 -20.34 11.62
C ALA A 193 12.80 -19.13 11.62
N ALA A 194 12.36 -18.00 11.03
CA ALA A 194 13.18 -16.80 10.89
C ALA A 194 13.18 -15.88 12.11
N MET A 195 12.10 -15.90 12.91
CA MET A 195 11.92 -15.01 14.06
C MET A 195 12.42 -15.63 15.38
N ARG A 196 12.43 -14.81 16.43
CA ARG A 196 12.74 -15.23 17.81
C ARG A 196 11.94 -16.47 18.22
N SER A 197 12.64 -17.47 18.72
CA SER A 197 12.06 -18.74 19.18
C SER A 197 11.12 -18.60 20.40
N GLU A 198 11.25 -17.48 21.13
CA GLU A 198 10.49 -17.16 22.33
C GLU A 198 9.10 -16.57 22.04
N PHE A 199 8.78 -16.26 20.77
CA PHE A 199 7.47 -15.76 20.40
C PHE A 199 6.38 -16.82 20.62
N LEU A 200 5.25 -16.38 21.15
CA LEU A 200 4.16 -17.27 21.56
C LEU A 200 3.49 -17.99 20.39
N TRP A 201 3.34 -17.30 19.25
CA TRP A 201 2.60 -17.79 18.08
C TRP A 201 1.17 -18.29 18.41
N GLU A 202 0.51 -17.66 19.39
CA GLU A 202 -0.85 -18.01 19.81
C GLU A 202 -1.87 -17.48 18.78
N GLN A 203 -2.59 -18.37 18.11
CA GLN A 203 -3.59 -17.97 17.14
C GLN A 203 -4.85 -17.41 17.82
N THR A 204 -5.08 -16.11 17.65
CA THR A 204 -6.24 -15.40 18.24
C THR A 204 -7.41 -15.22 17.26
N HIS A 205 -7.11 -15.27 15.96
CA HIS A 205 -8.07 -15.25 14.86
C HIS A 205 -7.44 -15.86 13.60
N GLU A 206 -8.22 -16.04 12.54
CA GLU A 206 -7.70 -16.51 11.26
C GLU A 206 -6.60 -15.59 10.72
N GLY A 207 -5.39 -16.15 10.52
CA GLY A 207 -4.21 -15.41 10.10
C GLY A 207 -3.56 -14.50 11.15
N LEU A 208 -4.15 -14.33 12.34
CA LEU A 208 -3.68 -13.42 13.39
C LEU A 208 -3.12 -14.17 14.60
N PHE A 209 -1.84 -13.95 14.89
CA PHE A 209 -1.09 -14.64 15.94
C PHE A 209 -0.49 -13.64 16.93
N LEU A 210 -0.75 -13.81 18.22
CA LEU A 210 -0.06 -13.07 19.28
C LEU A 210 1.38 -13.58 19.41
N LEU A 211 2.35 -12.68 19.30
CA LEU A 211 3.77 -12.98 19.49
C LEU A 211 4.22 -12.66 20.91
N VAL A 212 3.87 -11.47 21.41
CA VAL A 212 4.27 -10.98 22.73
C VAL A 212 3.14 -10.12 23.35
N PRO A 213 2.60 -10.48 24.53
CA PRO A 213 1.63 -9.65 25.25
C PRO A 213 2.36 -8.52 25.97
N ILE A 214 2.22 -7.30 25.48
CA ILE A 214 2.91 -6.11 26.00
C ILE A 214 2.16 -4.84 25.58
N ASP A 215 2.32 -3.75 26.34
CA ASP A 215 1.96 -2.43 25.83
C ASP A 215 2.92 -2.04 24.70
N ALA A 216 2.43 -2.16 23.46
CA ALA A 216 3.22 -1.96 22.26
C ALA A 216 3.31 -0.50 21.79
N GLY A 217 2.65 0.45 22.47
CA GLY A 217 2.56 1.85 22.02
C GLY A 217 3.93 2.50 21.82
N ARG A 218 4.76 2.54 22.87
CA ARG A 218 6.12 3.12 22.80
C ARG A 218 7.04 2.36 21.84
N ILE A 219 6.81 1.06 21.64
CA ILE A 219 7.54 0.26 20.65
C ILE A 219 7.19 0.73 19.24
N ALA A 220 5.89 0.89 18.95
CA ALA A 220 5.42 1.38 17.65
C ALA A 220 5.95 2.79 17.35
N ASN A 221 5.93 3.70 18.33
CA ASN A 221 6.53 5.04 18.23
C ASN A 221 8.00 4.94 17.85
N ARG A 222 8.80 4.22 18.65
CA ARG A 222 10.24 4.14 18.44
C ARG A 222 10.55 3.58 17.05
N LEU A 223 9.91 2.48 16.66
CA LEU A 223 10.16 1.86 15.36
C LEU A 223 9.73 2.73 14.17
N SER A 224 8.79 3.64 14.37
CA SER A 224 8.24 4.53 13.34
C SER A 224 8.89 5.91 13.40
N CYS A 225 10.22 5.98 13.53
CA CYS A 225 10.99 7.24 13.66
C CYS A 225 10.52 8.16 14.80
N ASP A 226 10.16 7.60 15.95
CA ASP A 226 9.74 8.35 17.14
C ASP A 226 8.48 9.23 16.90
N GLN A 227 7.63 8.84 15.93
CA GLN A 227 6.42 9.59 15.57
C GLN A 227 5.25 9.21 16.49
N ASP A 228 4.72 10.19 17.24
CA ASP A 228 3.61 10.02 18.20
C ASP A 228 2.37 9.36 17.57
N ILE A 229 2.12 9.61 16.29
CA ILE A 229 0.99 9.02 15.56
C ILE A 229 1.01 7.48 15.53
N ALA A 230 2.17 6.84 15.70
CA ALA A 230 2.27 5.39 15.80
C ALA A 230 1.91 4.84 17.20
N GLU A 231 2.02 5.65 18.25
CA GLU A 231 1.65 5.30 19.63
C GLU A 231 0.23 5.74 20.00
N ASP A 232 -0.24 6.86 19.48
CA ASP A 232 -1.52 7.47 19.87
C ASP A 232 -2.75 6.80 19.23
N GLY A 233 -2.57 5.94 18.23
CA GLY A 233 -3.67 5.28 17.50
C GLY A 233 -4.42 4.18 18.27
N PHE A 234 -5.07 3.28 17.54
CA PHE A 234 -5.57 1.99 18.06
C PHE A 234 -4.53 0.88 17.95
N PHE A 235 -3.80 0.92 16.83
CA PHE A 235 -2.67 0.07 16.51
C PHE A 235 -1.76 0.78 15.50
N GLY A 236 -0.47 0.51 15.57
CA GLY A 236 0.50 0.73 14.49
C GLY A 236 0.82 -0.59 13.79
N LEU A 237 1.48 -0.53 12.63
CA LEU A 237 1.99 -1.74 11.97
C LEU A 237 3.24 -1.47 11.13
N ALA A 238 4.01 -2.53 10.95
CA ALA A 238 5.07 -2.65 9.95
C ALA A 238 4.66 -3.69 8.89
N MET A 239 4.86 -3.36 7.63
CA MET A 239 4.64 -4.23 6.48
C MET A 239 5.94 -4.97 6.16
N LEU A 240 5.96 -6.27 6.45
CA LEU A 240 7.11 -7.13 6.23
C LEU A 240 6.93 -7.92 4.93
N ALA A 241 7.87 -7.75 4.00
CA ALA A 241 7.82 -8.38 2.69
C ALA A 241 8.81 -9.53 2.56
N ARG A 242 8.38 -10.63 1.91
CA ARG A 242 9.29 -11.63 1.37
C ARG A 242 10.11 -10.94 0.27
N PHE A 243 11.41 -10.79 0.49
CA PHE A 243 12.22 -9.83 -0.27
C PHE A 243 13.22 -10.52 -1.20
N GLU A 244 14.18 -11.26 -0.68
CA GLU A 244 15.24 -11.87 -1.49
C GLU A 244 14.73 -12.87 -2.55
N GLU A 245 13.81 -13.76 -2.17
CA GLU A 245 13.28 -14.80 -3.06
C GLU A 245 12.62 -14.24 -4.33
N PRO A 246 11.60 -13.37 -4.26
CA PRO A 246 10.95 -12.88 -5.48
C PRO A 246 11.89 -12.02 -6.33
N LEU A 247 12.83 -11.28 -5.74
CA LEU A 247 13.84 -10.53 -6.50
C LEU A 247 14.75 -11.47 -7.29
N ARG A 248 15.19 -12.57 -6.68
CA ARG A 248 16.02 -13.59 -7.34
C ARG A 248 15.26 -14.34 -8.45
N GLU A 249 13.98 -14.64 -8.23
CA GLU A 249 13.18 -15.44 -9.17
C GLU A 249 12.59 -14.65 -10.33
N ARG A 250 12.20 -13.39 -10.06
CA ARG A 250 11.49 -12.54 -11.04
C ARG A 250 12.41 -11.50 -11.66
N GLY A 251 13.44 -11.08 -10.93
CA GLY A 251 14.32 -9.97 -11.26
C GLY A 251 14.12 -8.80 -10.29
N GLU A 252 15.11 -7.91 -10.27
CA GLU A 252 15.23 -6.77 -9.36
C GLU A 252 14.05 -5.79 -9.46
N TRP A 253 13.44 -5.69 -10.64
CA TRP A 253 12.21 -4.90 -10.88
C TRP A 253 11.04 -5.29 -9.98
N PHE A 254 11.03 -6.51 -9.42
CA PHE A 254 9.99 -6.93 -8.48
C PHE A 254 10.05 -6.16 -7.16
N TYR A 255 11.18 -5.50 -6.84
CA TYR A 255 11.30 -4.56 -5.74
C TYR A 255 10.18 -3.52 -5.75
N ARG A 256 9.91 -2.89 -6.90
CA ARG A 256 8.83 -1.89 -7.04
C ARG A 256 7.45 -2.51 -6.78
N ARG A 257 7.25 -3.77 -7.18
CA ARG A 257 5.98 -4.50 -7.00
C ARG A 257 5.67 -4.79 -5.54
N LEU A 258 6.70 -5.02 -4.72
CA LEU A 258 6.54 -5.15 -3.27
C LEU A 258 5.98 -3.85 -2.66
N PHE A 259 6.48 -2.68 -3.08
CA PHE A 259 5.94 -1.39 -2.65
C PHE A 259 4.54 -1.10 -3.17
N TRP A 260 4.20 -1.57 -4.39
CA TRP A 260 2.83 -1.48 -4.88
C TRP A 260 1.86 -2.28 -4.01
N GLU A 261 2.27 -3.47 -3.58
CA GLU A 261 1.48 -4.29 -2.65
C GLU A 261 1.32 -3.59 -1.29
N CYS A 262 2.38 -2.98 -0.75
CA CYS A 262 2.29 -2.11 0.45
C CYS A 262 1.30 -0.95 0.24
N GLY A 263 1.33 -0.30 -0.92
CA GLY A 263 0.39 0.78 -1.28
C GLY A 263 -1.05 0.31 -1.34
N LEU A 264 -1.32 -0.88 -1.89
CA LEU A 264 -2.66 -1.49 -1.90
C LEU A 264 -3.15 -1.81 -0.49
N ILE A 265 -2.29 -2.39 0.37
CA ILE A 265 -2.60 -2.61 1.79
C ILE A 265 -2.95 -1.28 2.46
N GLY A 266 -2.10 -0.27 2.30
CA GLY A 266 -2.33 1.06 2.86
C GLY A 266 -3.65 1.68 2.40
N GLN A 267 -3.97 1.59 1.11
CA GLN A 267 -5.23 2.11 0.56
C GLN A 267 -6.46 1.41 1.13
N VAL A 268 -6.43 0.07 1.26
CA VAL A 268 -7.52 -0.66 1.91
C VAL A 268 -7.69 -0.21 3.37
N LEU A 269 -6.59 -0.11 4.11
CA LEU A 269 -6.61 0.36 5.50
C LEU A 269 -7.12 1.80 5.63
N TYR A 270 -6.77 2.70 4.70
CA TYR A 270 -7.31 4.05 4.66
C TYR A 270 -8.84 4.07 4.56
N LEU A 271 -9.40 3.27 3.65
CA LEU A 271 -10.84 3.24 3.42
C LEU A 271 -11.59 2.55 4.57
N GLU A 272 -11.04 1.46 5.11
CA GLU A 272 -11.65 0.77 6.24
C GLU A 272 -11.55 1.61 7.53
N ALA A 273 -10.50 2.43 7.69
CA ALA A 273 -10.41 3.38 8.80
C ALA A 273 -11.56 4.38 8.79
N GLU A 274 -11.80 4.98 7.62
CA GLU A 274 -12.91 5.92 7.39
C GLU A 274 -14.27 5.24 7.60
N ALA A 275 -14.43 3.99 7.15
CA ALA A 275 -15.65 3.20 7.35
C ALA A 275 -15.93 2.91 8.85
N ALA A 276 -14.88 2.79 9.66
CA ALA A 276 -14.98 2.59 11.10
C ALA A 276 -15.05 3.90 11.90
N GLY A 277 -15.16 5.06 11.24
CA GLY A 277 -15.21 6.38 11.89
C GLY A 277 -13.88 6.87 12.45
N GLY A 278 -12.76 6.23 12.06
CA GLY A 278 -11.41 6.68 12.35
C GLY A 278 -10.74 7.31 11.13
N ARG A 279 -9.44 7.58 11.25
CA ARG A 279 -8.57 7.91 10.13
C ARG A 279 -7.26 7.16 10.27
N ALA A 280 -6.50 7.16 9.19
CA ALA A 280 -5.26 6.43 9.08
C ALA A 280 -4.15 7.34 8.55
N THR A 281 -2.91 6.90 8.69
CA THR A 281 -1.78 7.49 7.99
C THR A 281 -0.75 6.43 7.63
N GLY A 282 -0.22 6.52 6.41
CA GLY A 282 1.00 5.82 6.05
C GLY A 282 2.22 6.51 6.64
N ILE A 283 3.23 5.72 7.00
CA ILE A 283 4.44 6.19 7.64
C ILE A 283 5.64 5.73 6.80
N GLY A 284 6.24 6.67 6.08
CA GLY A 284 7.41 6.41 5.24
C GLY A 284 8.74 6.46 5.96
N CYS A 285 8.81 7.08 7.15
CA CYS A 285 10.02 7.05 8.00
C CYS A 285 9.84 6.01 9.10
N TYR A 286 10.73 5.03 9.12
CA TYR A 286 10.83 4.03 10.18
C TYR A 286 12.29 3.59 10.30
N TYR A 287 12.62 2.86 11.37
CA TYR A 287 13.96 2.30 11.56
C TYR A 287 13.95 0.80 11.24
N ASP A 288 14.43 0.43 10.05
CA ASP A 288 14.47 -0.94 9.54
C ASP A 288 15.22 -1.90 10.48
N ASP A 289 16.45 -1.54 10.88
CA ASP A 289 17.29 -2.37 11.73
C ASP A 289 16.64 -2.67 13.10
N PRO A 290 16.11 -1.69 13.85
CA PRO A 290 15.31 -1.93 15.05
C PRO A 290 14.08 -2.84 14.84
N VAL A 291 13.41 -2.78 13.68
CA VAL A 291 12.31 -3.71 13.38
C VAL A 291 12.86 -5.13 13.27
N HIS A 292 13.97 -5.33 12.56
CA HIS A 292 14.60 -6.63 12.42
C HIS A 292 15.13 -7.15 13.76
N GLU A 293 15.77 -6.31 14.56
CA GLU A 293 16.23 -6.65 15.90
C GLU A 293 15.06 -7.09 16.79
N LEU A 294 13.95 -6.35 16.83
CA LEU A 294 12.78 -6.74 17.61
C LEU A 294 12.28 -8.13 17.21
N LEU A 295 12.18 -8.40 15.91
CA LEU A 295 11.65 -9.66 15.37
C LEU A 295 12.65 -10.82 15.39
N GLY A 296 13.94 -10.54 15.59
CA GLY A 296 15.03 -11.50 15.46
C GLY A 296 15.34 -11.87 14.02
N LEU A 297 14.96 -11.04 13.07
CA LEU A 297 15.21 -11.27 11.64
C LEU A 297 16.67 -10.95 11.30
N SER A 298 17.20 -11.67 10.32
CA SER A 298 18.55 -11.45 9.78
C SER A 298 18.57 -11.75 8.28
N GLY A 299 19.59 -11.21 7.60
CA GLY A 299 19.71 -11.33 6.15
C GLY A 299 18.63 -10.54 5.40
N HIS A 300 18.31 -10.98 4.18
CA HIS A 300 17.42 -10.26 3.26
C HIS A 300 16.16 -11.05 2.88
N ALA A 301 15.91 -12.20 3.52
CA ALA A 301 14.73 -13.01 3.22
C ALA A 301 13.42 -12.22 3.49
N TRP A 302 13.40 -11.46 4.59
CA TRP A 302 12.28 -10.64 5.01
C TRP A 302 12.74 -9.22 5.33
N GLN A 303 12.07 -8.21 4.78
CA GLN A 303 12.43 -6.80 4.99
C GLN A 303 11.19 -5.95 5.34
N SER A 304 11.36 -4.97 6.24
CA SER A 304 10.32 -3.97 6.52
C SER A 304 10.29 -2.94 5.38
N LEU A 305 9.13 -2.75 4.74
CA LEU A 305 9.01 -1.85 3.58
C LEU A 305 8.13 -0.63 3.81
N TYR A 306 7.21 -0.68 4.78
CA TYR A 306 6.33 0.44 5.03
C TYR A 306 5.67 0.35 6.40
N HIS A 307 5.47 1.47 7.07
CA HIS A 307 4.72 1.53 8.31
C HIS A 307 3.36 2.19 8.09
N PHE A 308 2.42 1.94 9.00
CA PHE A 308 1.09 2.52 8.93
C PHE A 308 0.51 2.62 10.33
N SER A 309 -0.38 3.59 10.55
CA SER A 309 -1.07 3.76 11.83
C SER A 309 -2.52 4.19 11.62
N MET A 310 -3.38 3.86 12.57
CA MET A 310 -4.80 4.17 12.55
C MET A 310 -5.28 4.59 13.93
N GLY A 311 -6.17 5.60 14.01
CA GLY A 311 -6.71 6.09 15.27
C GLY A 311 -7.91 7.04 15.08
N VAL A 312 -8.40 7.60 16.18
CA VAL A 312 -9.35 8.73 16.13
C VAL A 312 -8.56 9.98 15.77
N PRO A 313 -8.84 10.66 14.64
CA PRO A 313 -8.08 11.83 14.25
C PRO A 313 -8.29 12.99 15.23
N VAL A 314 -7.22 13.73 15.50
CA VAL A 314 -7.35 15.10 16.01
C VAL A 314 -7.52 16.03 14.80
N GLU A 315 -8.64 16.74 14.76
CA GLU A 315 -8.91 17.72 13.69
C GLU A 315 -7.97 18.92 13.81
N ASP A 316 -7.21 19.21 12.75
CA ASP A 316 -6.43 20.44 12.64
C ASP A 316 -7.31 21.55 12.05
N THR A 317 -7.91 22.34 12.93
CA THR A 317 -8.83 23.43 12.56
C THR A 317 -8.16 24.60 11.84
N ARG A 318 -6.83 24.58 11.68
CA ARG A 318 -6.10 25.57 10.87
C ARG A 318 -6.19 25.27 9.37
N LEU A 319 -6.52 24.04 8.99
CA LEU A 319 -6.66 23.62 7.60
C LEU A 319 -8.08 23.88 7.11
N THR A 320 -8.19 24.55 5.95
CA THR A 320 -9.48 24.74 5.29
C THR A 320 -9.91 23.47 4.56
N THR A 321 -11.15 23.04 4.78
CA THR A 321 -11.76 21.94 4.04
C THR A 321 -12.77 22.50 3.05
N GLU A 322 -12.33 22.65 1.79
CA GLU A 322 -13.24 22.92 0.68
C GLU A 322 -13.71 21.59 0.06
N PRO A 323 -14.90 21.55 -0.54
CA PRO A 323 -15.34 20.38 -1.31
C PRO A 323 -14.36 20.07 -2.44
N GLY A 324 -14.15 18.78 -2.70
CA GLY A 324 -13.24 18.36 -3.78
C GLY A 324 -13.78 18.69 -5.17
N TYR A 325 -15.11 18.82 -5.28
CA TYR A 325 -15.82 19.10 -6.52
C TYR A 325 -17.07 19.97 -6.29
N PRO A 326 -17.47 20.82 -7.26
CA PRO A 326 -18.63 21.70 -7.10
C PRO A 326 -19.97 21.00 -6.79
N TRP A 327 -20.17 19.78 -7.29
CA TRP A 327 -21.42 19.03 -7.08
C TRP A 327 -21.56 18.45 -5.66
N GLU A 328 -20.51 18.52 -4.83
CA GLU A 328 -20.58 18.10 -3.42
C GLU A 328 -21.47 19.05 -2.60
N GLU A 329 -21.49 20.34 -2.94
CA GLU A 329 -22.29 21.35 -2.24
C GLU A 329 -23.79 21.18 -2.49
N GLU A 330 -24.18 20.77 -3.70
CA GLU A 330 -25.58 20.66 -4.16
C GLU A 330 -26.39 19.60 -3.42
N ARG A 331 -25.74 18.61 -2.78
CA ARG A 331 -26.42 17.53 -2.03
C ARG A 331 -26.73 17.88 -0.58
N THR A 332 -26.21 18.99 -0.08
CA THR A 332 -26.38 19.43 1.32
C THR A 332 -27.53 20.43 1.50
N ARG A 333 -28.21 20.84 0.42
CA ARG A 333 -29.32 21.80 0.43
C ARG A 333 -30.68 21.13 0.26
#